data_AF-X1RN44-F1
#
_entry.id   AF-X1RN44-F1
#
_cell.length_a   1.000
_cell.length_b   1.000
_cell.length_c   1.000
_cell.angle_alpha   90.00
_cell.angle_beta   90.00
_cell.angle_gamma   90.00
#
_symmetry.space_group_name_H-M   'P 1'
#
loop_
_entity.id
_entity.type
_entity.pdbx_description
1 polymer ?
#
loop_
_entity_poly.entity_id
_entity_poly.type
_entity_poly.pdbx_seq_one_letter_code
_entity_poly.pdbx_strand_id
1 'polypeptide(L)'
;DREALWYSEIEKDEMRKAKLLPKHVVNFLLEKCEGRAVPTIFYEIAAEQLGCSQKQIKELVKLAIDQGLIEKKQGILIALIVKTRGKKE
;
A
#
# COMPACT_ATOMS: atom_id res chain seq x y z
N ASP A 1 -0.57 41.91 1.43
CA ASP A 1 -0.83 40.65 2.14
C ASP A 1 -1.99 39.87 1.58
N ARG A 2 -1.74 39.14 0.50
CA ARG A 2 -2.60 38.11 -0.05
C ARG A 2 -1.73 37.23 -0.92
N GLU A 3 -2.01 35.93 -0.88
CA GLU A 3 -1.62 34.95 -1.88
C GLU A 3 -0.18 34.43 -1.81
N ALA A 4 -0.03 33.29 -1.14
CA ALA A 4 0.44 32.05 -1.77
C ALA A 4 0.72 31.00 -0.68
N LEU A 5 -0.34 30.37 -0.16
CA LEU A 5 -0.19 29.06 0.47
C LEU A 5 0.03 28.08 -0.68
N TRP A 6 1.29 27.95 -1.09
CA TRP A 6 1.72 27.03 -2.12
C TRP A 6 1.24 25.63 -1.74
N TYR A 7 0.30 25.11 -2.53
CA TYR A 7 0.19 23.68 -2.72
C TYR A 7 1.57 23.22 -3.18
N SER A 8 2.36 22.64 -2.28
CA SER A 8 3.49 21.83 -2.68
C SER A 8 2.93 20.67 -3.49
N GLU A 9 2.79 20.89 -4.80
CA GLU A 9 2.77 19.83 -5.79
C GLU A 9 3.99 18.97 -5.48
N ILE A 10 3.73 17.83 -4.85
CA ILE A 10 4.72 16.83 -4.53
C ILE A 10 5.47 16.58 -5.84
N GLU A 11 6.75 16.97 -5.86
CA GLU A 11 7.61 16.85 -7.02
C GLU A 11 7.47 15.45 -7.59
N LYS A 12 7.05 15.40 -8.86
CA LYS A 12 6.91 14.16 -9.65
C LYS A 12 8.23 13.37 -9.75
N ASP A 13 9.34 13.93 -9.28
CA ASP A 13 10.68 13.34 -9.38
C ASP A 13 11.02 12.35 -8.25
N GLU A 14 10.35 12.43 -7.09
CA GLU A 14 10.44 11.39 -6.04
C GLU A 14 9.67 10.09 -6.42
N MET A 15 8.96 10.07 -7.56
CA MET A 15 8.31 8.86 -8.08
C MET A 15 9.27 7.91 -8.85
N ARG A 16 10.57 8.21 -8.90
CA ARG A 16 11.59 7.39 -9.61
C ARG A 16 12.28 6.33 -8.77
N LYS A 17 12.00 6.19 -7.46
CA LYS A 17 12.50 5.06 -6.65
C LYS A 17 11.41 3.97 -6.57
N ALA A 18 11.48 3.05 -7.53
CA ALA A 18 10.61 1.88 -7.74
C ALA A 18 9.14 2.21 -8.05
N LYS A 19 8.63 1.73 -9.20
CA LYS A 19 7.19 1.70 -9.50
C LYS A 19 6.48 0.76 -8.52
N LEU A 20 6.18 1.23 -7.32
CA LEU A 20 5.43 0.43 -6.35
C LEU A 20 4.00 0.23 -6.85
N LEU A 21 3.67 -1.03 -7.12
CA LEU A 21 2.34 -1.47 -7.47
C LEU A 21 1.60 -1.95 -6.21
N PRO A 22 0.25 -1.96 -6.22
CA PRO A 22 -0.56 -2.51 -5.12
C PRO A 22 -0.13 -3.93 -4.71
N LYS A 23 0.34 -4.73 -5.66
CA LYS A 23 0.89 -6.08 -5.42
C LYS A 23 2.06 -6.11 -4.45
N HIS A 24 2.93 -5.09 -4.43
CA HIS A 24 4.07 -5.03 -3.50
C HIS A 24 3.60 -4.86 -2.06
N VAL A 25 2.56 -4.04 -1.86
CA VAL A 25 1.94 -3.84 -0.55
C VAL A 25 1.23 -5.10 -0.07
N VAL A 26 0.54 -5.81 -0.97
CA VAL A 26 -0.07 -7.11 -0.67
C VAL A 26 0.99 -8.15 -0.31
N ASN A 27 2.08 -8.21 -1.08
CA ASN A 27 3.18 -9.15 -0.81
C ASN A 27 3.85 -8.84 0.53
N PHE A 28 4.07 -7.56 0.84
CA PHE A 28 4.57 -7.13 2.14
C PHE A 28 3.64 -7.54 3.29
N LEU A 29 2.32 -7.35 3.12
CA LEU A 29 1.32 -7.78 4.09
C LEU A 29 1.34 -9.31 4.31
N LEU A 30 1.57 -10.09 3.26
CA LEU A 30 1.66 -11.54 3.33
C LEU A 30 2.96 -12.02 4.00
N GLU A 31 4.11 -11.50 3.56
CA GLU A 31 5.42 -11.96 4.01
C GLU A 31 5.79 -11.46 5.41
N LYS A 32 5.44 -10.21 5.75
CA LYS A 32 5.85 -9.58 7.02
C LYS A 32 4.78 -9.60 8.09
N CYS A 33 3.50 -9.74 7.71
CA CYS A 33 2.39 -9.71 8.66
C CYS A 33 1.49 -10.95 8.56
N GLU A 34 1.96 -12.04 7.93
CA GLU A 34 1.22 -13.30 7.78
C GLU A 34 -0.18 -13.11 7.15
N GLY A 35 -0.33 -12.07 6.33
CA GLY A 35 -1.57 -11.70 5.67
C GLY A 35 -2.55 -10.92 6.53
N ARG A 36 -2.20 -10.46 7.74
CA ARG A 36 -3.07 -9.67 8.62
C ARG A 36 -2.31 -8.56 9.35
N ALA A 37 -2.76 -7.31 9.22
CA ALA A 37 -2.12 -6.20 9.93
C ALA A 37 -3.09 -5.11 10.35
N VAL A 38 -2.80 -4.46 11.48
CA VAL A 38 -3.47 -3.22 11.87
C VAL A 38 -3.02 -2.11 10.92
N PRO A 39 -3.93 -1.34 10.29
CA PRO A 39 -3.60 -0.34 9.28
C PRO A 39 -2.53 0.65 9.72
N THR A 40 -2.64 1.18 10.94
CA THR A 40 -1.72 2.20 11.47
C THR A 40 -0.28 1.69 11.51
N ILE A 41 -0.07 0.50 12.08
CA ILE A 41 1.24 -0.14 12.17
C ILE A 41 1.74 -0.52 10.77
N PHE A 42 0.85 -1.07 9.95
CA PHE A 42 1.17 -1.47 8.59
C PHE A 42 1.66 -0.30 7.74
N TYR A 43 0.98 0.84 7.80
CA TYR A 43 1.35 2.02 7.01
C TYR A 43 2.73 2.57 7.40
N GLU A 44 3.07 2.52 8.67
CA GLU A 44 4.36 2.98 9.17
C GLU A 44 5.49 2.06 8.72
N ILE A 45 5.36 0.75 8.98
CA ILE A 45 6.39 -0.22 8.63
C ILE A 45 6.53 -0.35 7.10
N ALA A 46 5.42 -0.39 6.36
CA ALA A 46 5.47 -0.49 4.91
C ALA A 46 6.04 0.79 4.27
N ALA A 47 5.79 1.97 4.84
CA ALA A 47 6.41 3.21 4.37
C ALA A 47 7.92 3.18 4.54
N GLU A 48 8.41 2.76 5.71
CA GLU A 48 9.84 2.63 5.99
C GLU A 48 10.50 1.58 5.08
N GLN A 49 9.92 0.38 5.01
CA GLN A 49 10.51 -0.76 4.30
C GLN A 49 10.45 -0.61 2.77
N LEU A 50 9.40 0.03 2.26
CA LEU A 50 9.25 0.26 0.82
C LEU A 50 9.83 1.62 0.38
N GLY A 51 10.44 2.39 1.31
CA GLY A 51 11.03 3.69 1.01
C GLY A 51 10.01 4.69 0.47
N CYS A 52 8.78 4.67 0.99
CA CYS A 52 7.64 5.45 0.52
C CYS A 52 7.10 6.39 1.59
N SER A 53 6.37 7.41 1.17
CA SER A 53 5.52 8.16 2.09
C SER A 53 4.33 7.32 2.57
N GLN A 54 3.92 7.49 3.84
CA GLN A 54 2.70 6.84 4.37
C GLN A 54 1.45 7.14 3.53
N LYS A 55 1.36 8.33 2.93
CA LYS A 55 0.27 8.69 1.99
C LYS A 55 0.25 7.78 0.77
N GLN A 56 1.40 7.46 0.19
CA GLN A 56 1.51 6.57 -0.97
C GLN A 56 1.09 5.14 -0.60
N ILE A 57 1.55 4.64 0.55
CA ILE A 57 1.13 3.32 1.05
C ILE A 57 -0.38 3.27 1.26
N LYS A 58 -0.97 4.32 1.84
CA LYS A 58 -2.41 4.39 2.07
C LYS A 58 -3.20 4.33 0.75
N GLU A 59 -2.76 5.04 -0.28
CA GLU A 59 -3.37 4.98 -1.61
C GLU A 59 -3.18 3.60 -2.26
N LEU A 60 -1.99 2.99 -2.14
CA LEU A 60 -1.75 1.64 -2.65
C LEU A 60 -2.60 0.58 -1.95
N VAL A 61 -2.80 0.70 -0.63
CA VAL A 61 -3.72 -0.17 0.13
C VAL A 61 -5.16 0.04 -0.33
N LYS A 62 -5.58 1.30 -0.55
CA LYS A 62 -6.91 1.59 -1.07
C LYS A 62 -7.13 0.97 -2.46
N LEU A 63 -6.15 1.08 -3.35
CA LEU A 63 -6.18 0.43 -4.66
C LEU A 63 -6.19 -1.10 -4.54
N ALA A 64 -5.43 -1.67 -3.60
CA ALA A 64 -5.44 -3.11 -3.36
C ALA A 64 -6.79 -3.60 -2.81
N ILE A 65 -7.48 -2.79 -2.00
CA ILE A 65 -8.84 -3.08 -1.53
C ILE A 65 -9.83 -3.03 -2.70
N ASP A 66 -9.76 -1.98 -3.53
CA ASP A 66 -10.60 -1.82 -4.72
C ASP A 66 -10.43 -2.98 -5.73
N GLN A 67 -9.19 -3.46 -5.89
CA GLN A 67 -8.85 -4.62 -6.71
C GLN A 67 -9.23 -5.97 -6.07
N GLY A 68 -9.79 -5.98 -4.86
CA GLY A 68 -10.14 -7.22 -4.14
C GLY A 68 -8.95 -8.06 -3.68
N LEU A 69 -7.77 -7.44 -3.53
CA LEU A 69 -6.55 -8.10 -3.03
C LEU A 69 -6.40 -7.99 -1.52
N ILE A 70 -7.01 -6.97 -0.90
CA ILE A 70 -7.04 -6.75 0.55
C ILE A 70 -8.48 -6.53 0.99
N GLU A 71 -8.88 -7.15 2.08
CA GLU A 71 -10.13 -6.88 2.76
C GLU A 71 -9.85 -6.10 4.05
N LYS A 72 -10.68 -5.10 4.36
CA LYS A 72 -10.64 -4.43 5.67
C LYS A 72 -11.78 -4.96 6.53
N LYS A 73 -11.47 -5.75 7.56
CA LYS A 73 -12.46 -6.26 8.53
C LYS A 73 -12.12 -5.80 9.93
N GLN A 74 -13.09 -5.23 10.63
CA GLN A 74 -12.97 -4.82 12.04
C GLN A 74 -11.72 -3.97 12.34
N GLY A 75 -11.31 -3.10 11.40
CA GLY A 75 -10.12 -2.28 11.58
C GLY A 75 -8.79 -2.99 11.32
N ILE A 76 -8.80 -4.19 10.72
CA ILE A 76 -7.61 -4.97 10.33
C ILE A 76 -7.59 -5.12 8.80
N LEU A 77 -6.41 -4.99 8.18
CA LEU A 77 -6.16 -5.32 6.77
C LEU A 77 -5.87 -6.81 6.67
N ILE A 78 -6.59 -7.52 5.80
CA ILE A 78 -6.44 -8.95 5.55
C ILE A 78 -6.11 -9.13 4.08
N ALA A 79 -4.97 -9.73 3.77
CA ALA A 79 -4.64 -10.10 2.41
C ALA A 79 -5.58 -11.20 1.92
N LEU A 80 -6.32 -10.92 0.85
CA LEU A 80 -7.08 -11.92 0.14
C LEU A 80 -6.09 -12.63 -0.80
N ILE A 81 -5.52 -13.73 -0.33
CA ILE A 81 -4.77 -14.63 -1.20
C ILE A 81 -5.80 -15.20 -2.16
N VAL A 82 -5.94 -14.57 -3.32
CA VAL A 82 -6.47 -15.26 -4.48
C VAL A 82 -5.46 -16.37 -4.69
N LYS A 83 -5.80 -17.60 -4.26
CA LYS A 83 -5.16 -18.78 -4.80
C LYS A 83 -5.36 -18.60 -6.30
N THR A 84 -4.36 -18.08 -7.01
CA THR A 84 -4.12 -18.51 -8.37
C THR A 84 -4.06 -20.00 -8.20
N ARG A 85 -5.19 -20.67 -8.45
CA ARG A 85 -5.23 -22.06 -8.81
C ARG A 85 -4.20 -22.12 -9.92
N GLY A 86 -2.99 -22.54 -9.58
CA GLY A 86 -2.04 -22.99 -10.55
C GLY A 86 -2.83 -23.99 -11.36
N LYS A 87 -3.14 -23.61 -12.60
CA LYS A 87 -3.46 -24.58 -13.62
C LYS A 87 -2.36 -25.63 -13.50
N LYS A 88 -2.76 -26.85 -13.15
CA LYS A 88 -2.06 -28.03 -13.63
C LYS A 88 -2.05 -27.88 -15.15
N GLU A 89 -0.88 -27.58 -15.70
CA GLU A 89 -0.48 -28.13 -16.99
C GLU A 89 0.63 -29.13 -16.71
#